data_AF-C2MD56-F1
#
_entry.id   AF-C2MD56-F1
#
_cell.length_a   1.000
_cell.length_b   1.000
_cell.length_c   1.000
_cell.angle_alpha   90.00
_cell.angle_beta   90.00
_cell.angle_gamma   90.00
#
_symmetry.space_group_name_H-M   'P 1'
#
loop_
_entity.id
_entity.type
_entity.pdbx_description
1 polymer ?
#
loop_
_entity_poly.entity_id
_entity_poly.type
_entity_poly.pdbx_seq_one_letter_code
_entity_poly.pdbx_strand_id
1 'polypeptide(L)'
;MGISCWATTESIHLLLPSWPVIFCWIVTITFFFIASYGSKLIVDSLNMNIYYHSRGKSLIIGIILLILFWLLFSMPTNTHTFFYRSAINDVALKDVGTTQKYILELADDSYTQNNIKLNIEKLKRDVSAQQLALEAEIDNSANPGFGTKAKSLLSGLAHSLGIDVIPTLSYRGTSPAERKKLKEEYSKIIHKHLEARIAEIKKNGEDSRSSRYKPEALELAKQLESAKGALSEAKARGLIDKSLISNVDALLARSYNTIKNYQDLINISDEDKPVYLAESSVTRTHRMLSVVEVWKDIFKGKYAGREVILWILVAVLVDVAAFIFFTLATKKEEE
;
A
#
# COMPACT_ATOMS: atom_id res chain seq x y z
N MET A 1 37.89 -4.87 5.82
CA MET A 1 37.22 -4.43 7.07
C MET A 1 36.44 -3.12 6.88
N GLY A 2 37.05 -2.06 6.31
CA GLY A 2 36.42 -0.73 6.21
C GLY A 2 35.02 -0.68 5.57
N ILE A 3 34.81 -1.34 4.42
CA ILE A 3 33.50 -1.35 3.73
C ILE A 3 32.41 -2.05 4.56
N SER A 4 32.76 -3.16 5.20
CA SER A 4 31.82 -3.92 6.04
C SER A 4 31.47 -3.20 7.33
N CYS A 5 32.47 -2.62 8.01
CA CYS A 5 32.18 -1.78 9.17
C CYS A 5 31.37 -0.54 8.80
N TRP A 6 31.63 0.08 7.64
CA TRP A 6 30.82 1.18 7.15
C TRP A 6 29.37 0.74 6.91
N ALA A 7 29.16 -0.40 6.25
CA ALA A 7 27.83 -0.91 5.92
C ALA A 7 27.03 -1.29 7.18
N THR A 8 27.60 -2.00 8.14
CA THR A 8 26.93 -2.28 9.43
C THR A 8 26.64 -0.99 10.20
N THR A 9 27.57 -0.02 10.22
CA THR A 9 27.35 1.27 10.91
C THR A 9 26.17 2.04 10.31
N GLU A 10 26.09 2.10 8.98
CA GLU A 10 24.97 2.74 8.28
C GLU A 10 23.63 2.10 8.64
N SER A 11 23.57 0.76 8.62
CA SER A 11 22.36 0.00 8.97
C SER A 11 21.91 0.25 10.42
N ILE A 12 22.86 0.24 11.36
CA ILE A 12 22.58 0.51 12.78
C ILE A 12 22.10 1.95 12.97
N HIS A 13 22.72 2.92 12.29
CA HIS A 13 22.32 4.32 12.42
C HIS A 13 20.97 4.61 11.75
N LEU A 14 20.59 3.88 10.69
CA LEU A 14 19.24 3.94 10.14
C LEU A 14 18.19 3.38 11.12
N LEU A 15 18.53 2.30 11.84
CA LEU A 15 17.66 1.70 12.85
C LEU A 15 17.56 2.57 14.12
N LEU A 16 18.67 3.18 14.52
CA LEU A 16 18.83 3.99 15.74
C LEU A 16 19.35 5.40 15.37
N PRO A 17 18.53 6.24 14.74
CA PRO A 17 18.96 7.55 14.26
C PRO A 17 19.35 8.51 15.40
N SER A 18 18.87 8.26 16.62
CA SER A 18 19.24 9.04 17.81
C SER A 18 20.63 8.70 18.35
N TRP A 19 21.24 7.60 17.92
CA TRP A 19 22.58 7.21 18.39
C TRP A 19 23.66 8.01 17.67
N PRO A 20 24.67 8.53 18.38
CA PRO A 20 25.83 9.15 17.75
C PRO A 20 26.51 8.18 16.77
N VAL A 21 26.85 8.66 15.57
CA VAL A 21 27.49 7.83 14.54
C VAL A 21 28.79 7.20 15.04
N ILE A 22 29.57 7.92 15.85
CA ILE A 22 30.80 7.42 16.47
C ILE A 22 30.51 6.19 17.36
N PHE A 23 29.40 6.21 18.09
CA PHE A 23 29.02 5.08 18.92
C PHE A 23 28.63 3.86 18.07
N CYS A 24 27.93 4.07 16.95
CA CYS A 24 27.61 3.01 15.98
C CYS A 24 28.89 2.38 15.41
N TRP A 25 29.92 3.19 15.12
CA TRP A 25 31.23 2.70 14.68
C TRP A 25 31.92 1.84 15.75
N ILE A 26 31.92 2.26 17.01
CA ILE A 26 32.54 1.51 18.12
C ILE A 26 31.90 0.13 18.26
N VAL A 27 30.56 0.07 18.28
CA VAL A 27 29.80 -1.19 18.36
C VAL A 27 30.14 -2.09 17.17
N THR A 28 30.14 -1.53 15.97
CA THR A 28 30.41 -2.28 14.74
C THR A 28 31.83 -2.87 14.71
N ILE A 29 32.84 -2.06 15.03
CA ILE A 29 34.23 -2.52 15.09
C ILE A 29 34.37 -3.65 16.13
N THR A 30 33.69 -3.53 17.27
CA THR A 30 33.66 -4.55 18.31
C THR A 30 33.07 -5.86 17.79
N PHE A 31 31.92 -5.83 17.12
CA PHE A 31 31.29 -7.02 16.52
C PHE A 31 32.21 -7.70 15.51
N PHE A 32 32.84 -6.93 14.63
CA PHE A 32 33.77 -7.47 13.64
C PHE A 32 35.03 -8.05 14.26
N PHE A 33 35.59 -7.42 15.29
CA PHE A 33 36.75 -7.94 15.98
C PHE A 33 36.44 -9.28 16.66
N ILE A 34 35.30 -9.37 17.36
CA ILE A 34 34.86 -10.62 18.00
C ILE A 34 34.59 -11.71 16.97
N ALA A 35 33.91 -11.40 15.86
CA ALA A 35 33.66 -12.34 14.78
C ALA A 35 34.96 -12.82 14.12
N SER A 36 35.91 -11.91 13.86
CA SER A 36 37.20 -12.24 13.25
C SER A 36 38.07 -13.09 14.19
N TYR A 37 38.02 -12.80 15.50
CA TYR A 37 38.63 -13.64 16.51
C TYR A 37 38.01 -15.04 16.55
N GLY A 38 36.68 -15.14 16.48
CA GLY A 38 35.97 -16.42 16.34
C GLY A 38 36.41 -17.21 15.11
N SER A 39 36.51 -16.55 13.95
CA SER A 39 37.02 -17.14 12.70
C SER A 39 38.45 -17.67 12.88
N LYS A 40 39.32 -16.90 13.53
CA LYS A 40 40.69 -17.32 13.81
C LYS A 40 40.72 -18.56 14.72
N LEU A 41 39.93 -18.59 15.79
CA LEU A 41 39.85 -19.76 16.67
C LEU A 41 39.46 -21.03 15.90
N ILE A 42 38.55 -20.92 14.92
CA ILE A 42 38.18 -22.03 14.04
C ILE A 42 39.39 -22.46 13.20
N VAL A 43 40.05 -21.53 12.51
CA VAL A 43 41.21 -21.82 11.65
C VAL A 43 42.35 -22.46 12.45
N ASP A 44 42.72 -21.88 13.59
CA ASP A 44 43.80 -22.39 14.44
C ASP A 44 43.46 -23.77 15.01
N SER A 45 42.18 -24.01 15.38
CA SER A 45 41.74 -25.30 15.90
C SER A 45 41.76 -26.40 14.84
N LEU A 46 41.50 -26.06 13.57
CA LEU A 46 41.54 -26.96 12.42
C LEU A 46 42.96 -27.13 11.84
N ASN A 47 43.87 -26.20 12.12
CA ASN A 47 45.25 -26.27 11.64
C ASN A 47 46.05 -27.31 12.44
N MET A 48 46.27 -28.49 11.84
CA MET A 48 47.01 -29.59 12.46
C MET A 48 48.53 -29.34 12.53
N ASN A 49 49.05 -28.34 11.83
CA ASN A 49 50.49 -28.06 11.76
C ASN A 49 51.05 -27.27 12.95
N ILE A 50 50.18 -26.72 13.83
CA ILE A 50 50.59 -25.94 15.02
C ILE A 50 50.21 -26.67 16.30
N TYR A 51 51.00 -26.58 17.37
CA TYR A 51 50.51 -27.05 18.68
C TYR A 51 49.50 -26.05 19.25
N TYR A 52 48.25 -26.49 19.44
CA TYR A 52 47.17 -25.64 19.94
C TYR A 52 46.48 -26.30 21.13
N HIS A 53 46.55 -25.65 22.29
CA HIS A 53 45.95 -26.17 23.53
C HIS A 53 44.41 -26.06 23.48
N SER A 54 43.71 -27.13 23.90
CA SER A 54 42.24 -27.16 23.98
C SER A 54 41.47 -26.90 22.66
N ARG A 55 41.94 -27.46 21.53
CA ARG A 55 41.35 -27.33 20.18
C ARG A 55 39.82 -27.45 20.13
N GLY A 56 39.25 -28.50 20.73
CA GLY A 56 37.80 -28.72 20.68
C GLY A 56 36.99 -27.59 21.32
N LYS A 57 37.47 -27.02 22.43
CA LYS A 57 36.81 -25.90 23.11
C LYS A 57 36.92 -24.63 22.27
N SER A 58 38.10 -24.33 21.73
CA SER A 58 38.30 -23.15 20.87
C SER A 58 37.50 -23.22 19.58
N LEU A 59 37.35 -24.41 18.99
CA LEU A 59 36.48 -24.61 17.83
C LEU A 59 35.02 -24.28 18.15
N ILE A 60 34.49 -24.82 19.26
CA ILE A 60 33.10 -24.56 19.68
C ILE A 60 32.89 -23.07 19.98
N ILE A 61 33.80 -22.45 20.73
CA ILE A 61 33.73 -21.01 21.05
C ILE A 61 33.79 -20.19 19.76
N GLY A 62 34.71 -20.52 18.85
CA GLY A 62 34.86 -19.84 17.57
C GLY A 62 33.58 -19.90 16.72
N ILE A 63 32.93 -21.08 16.64
CA ILE A 63 31.65 -21.25 15.95
C ILE A 63 30.55 -20.40 16.60
N ILE A 64 30.44 -20.39 17.93
CA ILE A 64 29.43 -19.59 18.64
C ILE A 64 29.63 -18.09 18.36
N LEU A 65 30.87 -17.61 18.44
CA LEU A 65 31.18 -16.20 18.17
C LEU A 65 30.85 -15.82 16.72
N LEU A 66 31.15 -16.70 15.77
CA LEU A 66 30.86 -16.48 14.36
C LEU A 66 29.35 -16.50 14.06
N ILE A 67 28.59 -17.41 14.66
CA ILE A 67 27.12 -17.42 14.52
C ILE A 67 26.52 -16.16 15.13
N LEU A 68 26.86 -15.83 16.38
CA LEU A 68 26.24 -14.70 17.06
C LEU A 68 26.61 -13.38 16.40
N PHE A 69 27.89 -13.06 16.29
CA PHE A 69 28.31 -11.71 15.86
C PHE A 69 28.32 -11.53 14.35
N TRP A 70 28.64 -12.58 13.59
CA TRP A 70 28.63 -12.48 12.14
C TRP A 70 27.27 -12.84 11.53
N LEU A 71 26.78 -14.06 11.76
CA LEU A 71 25.58 -14.55 11.07
C LEU A 71 24.31 -13.83 11.52
N LEU A 72 24.17 -13.46 12.80
CA LEU A 72 22.95 -12.81 13.31
C LEU A 72 22.99 -11.27 13.29
N PHE A 73 24.16 -10.65 13.29
CA PHE A 73 24.28 -9.18 13.34
C PHE A 73 24.97 -8.59 12.10
N SER A 74 26.25 -8.90 11.90
CA SER A 74 27.06 -8.27 10.84
C SER A 74 26.53 -8.54 9.42
N MET A 75 26.36 -9.81 9.05
CA MET A 75 25.94 -10.17 7.69
C MET A 75 24.52 -9.66 7.38
N PRO A 76 23.54 -9.78 8.30
CA PRO A 76 22.22 -9.21 8.11
C PRO A 76 22.20 -7.68 7.93
N THR A 77 23.00 -6.95 8.71
CA THR A 77 23.11 -5.48 8.61
C THR A 77 23.84 -5.03 7.34
N ASN A 78 24.88 -5.75 6.91
CA ASN A 78 25.56 -5.47 5.64
C ASN A 78 24.65 -5.70 4.44
N THR A 79 23.95 -6.83 4.42
CA THR A 79 22.95 -7.14 3.39
C THR A 79 21.88 -6.05 3.36
N HIS A 80 21.38 -5.65 4.53
CA HIS A 80 20.40 -4.57 4.66
C HIS A 80 20.91 -3.27 4.06
N THR A 81 22.12 -2.82 4.39
CA THR A 81 22.66 -1.57 3.83
C THR A 81 22.79 -1.63 2.31
N PHE A 82 23.33 -2.70 1.75
CA PHE A 82 23.48 -2.82 0.30
C PHE A 82 22.12 -2.85 -0.41
N PHE A 83 21.19 -3.66 0.09
CA PHE A 83 19.84 -3.76 -0.45
C PHE A 83 19.05 -2.45 -0.28
N TYR A 84 19.13 -1.82 0.89
CA TYR A 84 18.51 -0.52 1.17
C TYR A 84 18.96 0.50 0.14
N ARG A 85 20.26 0.59 -0.12
CA ARG A 85 20.80 1.56 -1.07
C ARG A 85 20.34 1.31 -2.50
N SER A 86 20.15 0.06 -2.90
CA SER A 86 19.63 -0.25 -4.24
C SER A 86 18.11 -0.04 -4.35
N ALA A 87 17.36 -0.21 -3.27
CA ALA A 87 15.90 -0.37 -3.34
C ALA A 87 15.09 0.80 -2.76
N ILE A 88 15.63 1.61 -1.84
CA ILE A 88 14.83 2.57 -1.06
C ILE A 88 14.10 3.59 -1.93
N ASN A 89 14.78 4.19 -2.91
CA ASN A 89 14.17 5.19 -3.79
C ASN A 89 12.98 4.59 -4.57
N ASP A 90 13.11 3.34 -5.03
CA ASP A 90 12.03 2.66 -5.75
C ASP A 90 10.85 2.29 -4.86
N VAL A 91 11.15 1.84 -3.63
CA VAL A 91 10.12 1.53 -2.64
C VAL A 91 9.36 2.80 -2.27
N ALA A 92 10.08 3.88 -1.98
CA ALA A 92 9.49 5.18 -1.66
C ALA A 92 8.66 5.75 -2.82
N LEU A 93 9.18 5.70 -4.06
CA LEU A 93 8.45 6.15 -5.25
C LEU A 93 7.16 5.36 -5.47
N LYS A 94 7.22 4.02 -5.33
CA LYS A 94 6.03 3.18 -5.49
C LYS A 94 5.00 3.46 -4.38
N ASP A 95 5.46 3.63 -3.14
CA ASP A 95 4.60 3.91 -2.00
C ASP A 95 3.93 5.29 -2.13
N VAL A 96 4.70 6.32 -2.50
CA VAL A 96 4.19 7.66 -2.81
C VAL A 96 3.19 7.62 -3.96
N GLY A 97 3.51 6.95 -5.08
CA GLY A 97 2.59 6.88 -6.22
C GLY A 97 1.28 6.17 -5.92
N THR A 98 1.34 5.07 -5.15
CA THR A 98 0.13 4.32 -4.74
C THR A 98 -0.71 5.13 -3.76
N THR A 99 -0.07 5.72 -2.75
CA THR A 99 -0.74 6.55 -1.75
C THR A 99 -1.36 7.80 -2.36
N GLN A 100 -0.65 8.44 -3.28
CA GLN A 100 -1.14 9.60 -4.02
C GLN A 100 -2.41 9.27 -4.80
N LYS A 101 -2.50 8.10 -5.43
CA LYS A 101 -3.71 7.67 -6.15
C LYS A 101 -4.92 7.64 -5.21
N TYR A 102 -4.80 7.04 -4.02
CA TYR A 102 -5.89 6.98 -3.05
C TYR A 102 -6.24 8.35 -2.47
N ILE A 103 -5.24 9.17 -2.17
CA ILE A 103 -5.48 10.54 -1.69
C ILE A 103 -6.16 11.40 -2.77
N LEU A 104 -5.82 11.23 -4.05
CA LEU A 104 -6.49 11.93 -5.16
C LEU A 104 -7.95 11.49 -5.31
N GLU A 105 -8.23 10.19 -5.22
CA GLU A 105 -9.60 9.65 -5.25
C GLU A 105 -10.46 10.19 -4.10
N LEU A 106 -9.85 10.45 -2.95
CA LEU A 106 -10.49 11.12 -1.82
C LEU A 106 -10.65 12.64 -2.05
N ALA A 107 -9.70 13.29 -2.73
CA ALA A 107 -9.75 14.73 -2.98
C ALA A 107 -10.81 15.11 -4.03
N ASP A 108 -11.01 14.26 -5.05
CA ASP A 108 -11.94 14.49 -6.15
C ASP A 108 -13.31 13.79 -5.98
N ASP A 109 -13.51 13.07 -4.87
CA ASP A 109 -14.67 12.21 -4.60
C ASP A 109 -14.97 11.20 -5.72
N SER A 110 -14.01 10.83 -6.54
CA SER A 110 -14.28 10.04 -7.75
C SER A 110 -14.92 8.68 -7.42
N TYR A 111 -14.56 8.03 -6.32
CA TYR A 111 -15.22 6.81 -5.86
C TYR A 111 -16.71 7.04 -5.51
N THR A 112 -16.98 8.04 -4.67
CA THR A 112 -18.33 8.41 -4.23
C THR A 112 -19.20 8.82 -5.43
N GLN A 113 -18.66 9.65 -6.32
CA GLN A 113 -19.35 10.09 -7.55
C GLN A 113 -19.63 8.93 -8.50
N ASN A 114 -18.69 7.98 -8.64
CA ASN A 114 -18.90 6.77 -9.44
C ASN A 114 -20.00 5.89 -8.84
N ASN A 115 -20.04 5.70 -7.52
CA ASN A 115 -21.10 4.95 -6.85
C ASN A 115 -22.47 5.62 -7.00
N ILE A 116 -22.55 6.95 -6.84
CA ILE A 116 -23.77 7.73 -7.10
C ILE A 116 -24.22 7.53 -8.55
N LYS A 117 -23.30 7.62 -9.52
CA LYS A 117 -23.59 7.42 -10.94
C LYS A 117 -24.11 6.02 -11.23
N LEU A 118 -23.47 4.98 -10.68
CA LEU A 118 -23.91 3.59 -10.84
C LEU A 118 -25.31 3.37 -10.26
N ASN A 119 -25.61 3.96 -9.09
CA ASN A 119 -26.93 3.90 -8.48
C ASN A 119 -28.00 4.61 -9.33
N ILE A 120 -27.69 5.79 -9.88
CA ILE A 120 -28.58 6.51 -10.81
C ILE A 120 -28.83 5.69 -12.07
N GLU A 121 -27.80 5.12 -12.67
CA GLU A 121 -27.94 4.32 -13.89
C GLU A 121 -28.72 3.02 -13.64
N LYS A 122 -28.56 2.40 -12.46
CA LYS A 122 -29.40 1.28 -12.04
C LYS A 122 -30.87 1.69 -11.93
N LEU A 123 -31.16 2.79 -11.22
CA LEU A 123 -32.52 3.33 -11.08
C LEU A 123 -33.16 3.61 -12.45
N LYS A 124 -32.43 4.27 -13.36
CA LYS A 124 -32.92 4.56 -14.71
C LYS A 124 -33.27 3.28 -15.47
N ARG A 125 -32.40 2.26 -15.44
CA ARG A 125 -32.67 0.98 -16.10
C ARG A 125 -33.92 0.30 -15.54
N ASP A 126 -34.04 0.25 -14.21
CA ASP A 126 -35.16 -0.38 -13.52
C ASP A 126 -36.48 0.35 -13.86
N VAL A 127 -36.49 1.68 -13.81
CA VAL A 127 -37.66 2.51 -14.17
C VAL A 127 -38.01 2.38 -15.65
N SER A 128 -37.03 2.41 -16.56
CA SER A 128 -37.28 2.24 -18.00
C SER A 128 -37.87 0.87 -18.32
N ALA A 129 -37.39 -0.20 -17.69
CA ALA A 129 -37.94 -1.55 -17.88
C ALA A 129 -39.40 -1.64 -17.40
N GLN A 130 -39.70 -1.07 -16.22
CA GLN A 130 -41.06 -1.03 -15.69
C GLN A 130 -41.99 -0.14 -16.53
N GLN A 131 -41.49 0.98 -17.05
CA GLN A 131 -42.25 1.85 -17.96
C GLN A 131 -42.56 1.13 -19.28
N LEU A 132 -41.59 0.45 -19.90
CA LEU A 132 -41.82 -0.34 -21.11
C LEU A 132 -42.87 -1.44 -20.88
N ALA A 133 -42.82 -2.12 -19.72
CA ALA A 133 -43.82 -3.12 -19.35
C ALA A 133 -45.22 -2.49 -19.18
N LEU A 134 -45.31 -1.29 -18.60
CA LEU A 134 -46.57 -0.55 -18.45
C LEU A 134 -47.14 -0.15 -19.82
N GLU A 135 -46.31 0.38 -20.71
CA GLU A 135 -46.71 0.77 -22.06
C GLU A 135 -47.18 -0.44 -22.88
N ALA A 136 -46.47 -1.58 -22.79
CA ALA A 136 -46.87 -2.82 -23.44
C ALA A 136 -48.19 -3.39 -22.89
N GLU A 137 -48.44 -3.24 -21.59
CA GLU A 137 -49.72 -3.64 -20.98
C GLU A 137 -50.87 -2.74 -21.45
N ILE A 138 -50.64 -1.43 -21.57
CA ILE A 138 -51.65 -0.47 -22.09
C ILE A 138 -51.99 -0.78 -23.55
N ASP A 139 -51.00 -1.18 -24.35
CA ASP A 139 -51.16 -1.51 -25.77
C ASP A 139 -51.70 -2.93 -26.01
N ASN A 140 -51.85 -3.76 -24.97
CA ASN A 140 -52.28 -5.15 -25.10
C ASN A 140 -53.62 -5.27 -25.83
N SER A 141 -53.64 -6.00 -26.95
CA SER A 141 -54.84 -6.17 -27.78
C SER A 141 -55.93 -7.01 -27.11
N ALA A 142 -55.57 -7.93 -26.21
CA ALA A 142 -56.50 -8.78 -25.49
C ALA A 142 -57.18 -8.08 -24.30
N ASN A 143 -56.48 -7.15 -23.65
CA ASN A 143 -56.98 -6.36 -22.52
C ASN A 143 -56.52 -4.90 -22.63
N PRO A 144 -57.12 -4.12 -23.55
CA PRO A 144 -56.63 -2.78 -23.85
C PRO A 144 -56.86 -1.77 -22.72
N GLY A 145 -55.87 -0.90 -22.51
CA GLY A 145 -55.95 0.22 -21.59
C GLY A 145 -55.52 -0.12 -20.16
N PHE A 146 -56.10 0.58 -19.19
CA PHE A 146 -55.63 0.55 -17.81
C PHE A 146 -56.33 -0.54 -16.96
N GLY A 147 -55.64 -1.67 -16.79
CA GLY A 147 -56.11 -2.85 -16.02
C GLY A 147 -55.43 -3.06 -14.66
N THR A 148 -55.73 -4.19 -14.00
CA THR A 148 -55.14 -4.58 -12.70
C THR A 148 -53.63 -4.78 -12.77
N LYS A 149 -53.13 -5.31 -13.88
CA LYS A 149 -51.69 -5.48 -14.13
C LYS A 149 -50.97 -4.15 -14.35
N ALA A 150 -51.61 -3.20 -15.04
CA ALA A 150 -51.09 -1.82 -15.15
C ALA A 150 -51.01 -1.12 -13.78
N LYS A 151 -51.99 -1.34 -12.89
CA LYS A 151 -51.91 -0.86 -11.48
C LYS A 151 -50.74 -1.48 -10.71
N SER A 152 -50.49 -2.79 -10.89
CA SER A 152 -49.35 -3.45 -10.25
C SER A 152 -48.01 -2.89 -10.75
N LEU A 153 -47.88 -2.63 -12.05
CA LEU A 153 -46.68 -2.01 -12.63
C LEU A 153 -46.48 -0.57 -12.14
N LEU A 154 -47.55 0.22 -11.98
CA LEU A 154 -47.48 1.54 -11.36
C LEU A 154 -47.07 1.49 -9.90
N SER A 155 -47.51 0.49 -9.13
CA SER A 155 -47.06 0.31 -7.75
C SER A 155 -45.56 -0.05 -7.70
N GLY A 156 -45.09 -0.88 -8.64
CA GLY A 156 -43.66 -1.17 -8.80
C GLY A 156 -42.84 0.08 -9.14
N LEU A 157 -43.34 0.93 -10.05
CA LEU A 157 -42.73 2.23 -10.37
C LEU A 157 -42.72 3.18 -9.17
N ALA A 158 -43.83 3.27 -8.42
CA ALA A 158 -43.92 4.09 -7.22
C ALA A 158 -42.85 3.68 -6.18
N HIS A 159 -42.69 2.37 -5.97
CA HIS A 159 -41.67 1.83 -5.08
C HIS A 159 -40.25 2.17 -5.56
N SER A 160 -39.93 1.94 -6.83
CA SER A 160 -38.61 2.28 -7.41
C SER A 160 -38.29 3.78 -7.28
N LEU A 161 -39.30 4.63 -7.45
CA LEU A 161 -39.18 6.09 -7.38
C LEU A 161 -39.21 6.64 -5.96
N GLY A 162 -39.49 5.82 -4.95
CA GLY A 162 -39.53 6.23 -3.54
C GLY A 162 -40.74 7.11 -3.18
N ILE A 163 -41.88 6.90 -3.86
CA ILE A 163 -43.14 7.62 -3.60
C ILE A 163 -44.25 6.66 -3.19
N ASP A 164 -45.22 7.14 -2.41
CA ASP A 164 -46.30 6.30 -1.88
C ASP A 164 -47.18 5.69 -2.97
N VAL A 165 -47.68 6.53 -3.90
CA VAL A 165 -48.58 6.10 -4.99
C VAL A 165 -48.43 7.01 -6.20
N ILE A 166 -48.37 6.41 -7.41
CA ILE A 166 -48.61 7.15 -8.65
C ILE A 166 -50.13 7.21 -8.89
N PRO A 167 -50.74 8.40 -8.96
CA PRO A 167 -52.19 8.52 -9.10
C PRO A 167 -52.68 7.87 -10.38
N THR A 168 -53.79 7.13 -10.28
CA THR A 168 -54.45 6.54 -11.45
C THR A 168 -55.17 7.64 -12.23
N LEU A 169 -54.96 7.71 -13.54
CA LEU A 169 -55.65 8.67 -14.40
C LEU A 169 -57.13 8.29 -14.52
N SER A 170 -57.99 9.30 -14.67
CA SER A 170 -59.46 9.14 -14.62
C SER A 170 -60.05 8.38 -15.82
N TYR A 171 -59.28 8.22 -16.89
CA TYR A 171 -59.71 7.53 -18.12
C TYR A 171 -58.86 6.26 -18.35
N ARG A 172 -59.51 5.19 -18.83
CA ARG A 172 -58.84 3.88 -19.02
C ARG A 172 -58.06 3.77 -20.33
N GLY A 173 -58.30 4.64 -21.30
CA GLY A 173 -57.63 4.59 -22.60
C GLY A 173 -58.08 3.41 -23.47
N THR A 174 -59.31 3.43 -23.95
CA THR A 174 -59.87 2.30 -24.73
C THR A 174 -59.62 2.44 -26.22
N SER A 175 -59.58 3.68 -26.74
CA SER A 175 -59.23 3.97 -28.13
C SER A 175 -57.71 4.15 -28.33
N PRO A 176 -57.17 3.96 -29.55
CA PRO A 176 -55.76 4.18 -29.84
C PRO A 176 -55.25 5.59 -29.47
N ALA A 177 -56.07 6.62 -29.69
CA ALA A 177 -55.74 8.00 -29.34
C ALA A 177 -55.67 8.23 -27.82
N GLU A 178 -56.61 7.64 -27.06
CA GLU A 178 -56.60 7.74 -25.61
C GLU A 178 -55.47 6.93 -24.98
N ARG A 179 -55.09 5.78 -25.54
CA ARG A 179 -53.93 5.00 -25.08
C ARG A 179 -52.64 5.78 -25.25
N LYS A 180 -52.47 6.45 -26.39
CA LYS A 180 -51.33 7.32 -26.63
C LYS A 180 -51.26 8.43 -25.59
N LYS A 181 -52.38 9.11 -25.32
CA LYS A 181 -52.48 10.15 -24.30
C LYS A 181 -52.17 9.61 -22.89
N LEU A 182 -52.68 8.42 -22.56
CA LEU A 182 -52.45 7.75 -21.28
C LEU A 182 -50.97 7.46 -21.05
N LYS A 183 -50.27 6.92 -22.06
CA LYS A 183 -48.82 6.67 -22.01
C LYS A 183 -48.03 7.97 -21.87
N GLU A 184 -48.40 9.01 -22.60
CA GLU A 184 -47.74 10.32 -22.52
C GLU A 184 -47.89 10.97 -21.14
N GLU A 185 -49.08 10.91 -20.53
CA GLU A 185 -49.33 11.45 -19.19
C GLU A 185 -48.58 10.67 -18.10
N TYR A 186 -48.60 9.33 -18.15
CA TYR A 186 -47.81 8.52 -17.22
C TYR A 186 -46.31 8.73 -17.40
N SER A 187 -45.82 8.81 -18.63
CA SER A 187 -44.42 9.10 -18.92
C SER A 187 -43.98 10.43 -18.31
N LYS A 188 -44.79 11.49 -18.41
CA LYS A 188 -44.51 12.78 -17.75
C LYS A 188 -44.43 12.67 -16.23
N ILE A 189 -45.36 11.94 -15.60
CA ILE A 189 -45.37 11.73 -14.15
C ILE A 189 -44.11 10.95 -13.71
N ILE A 190 -43.81 9.84 -14.39
CA ILE A 190 -42.64 8.99 -14.12
C ILE A 190 -41.35 9.80 -14.25
N HIS A 191 -41.17 10.55 -15.35
CA HIS A 191 -39.97 11.36 -15.56
C HIS A 191 -39.81 12.45 -14.49
N LYS A 192 -40.90 13.12 -14.10
CA LYS A 192 -40.87 14.13 -13.02
C LYS A 192 -40.37 13.53 -11.70
N HIS A 193 -40.90 12.37 -11.32
CA HIS A 193 -40.50 11.69 -10.08
C HIS A 193 -39.10 11.07 -10.18
N LEU A 194 -38.70 10.60 -11.36
CA LEU A 194 -37.35 10.10 -11.61
C LEU A 194 -36.32 11.21 -11.40
N GLU A 195 -36.53 12.39 -11.98
CA GLU A 195 -35.64 13.55 -11.78
C GLU A 195 -35.57 13.98 -10.31
N ALA A 196 -36.71 13.99 -9.60
CA ALA A 196 -36.74 14.30 -8.18
C ALA A 196 -35.93 13.28 -7.35
N ARG A 197 -36.09 11.97 -7.65
CA ARG A 197 -35.35 10.91 -6.97
C ARG A 197 -33.86 10.94 -7.29
N ILE A 198 -33.48 11.25 -8.54
CA ILE A 198 -32.08 11.44 -8.93
C ILE A 198 -31.47 12.62 -8.16
N ALA A 199 -32.17 13.74 -8.03
CA ALA A 199 -31.70 14.89 -7.25
C ALA A 199 -31.51 14.53 -5.77
N GLU A 200 -32.41 13.75 -5.20
CA GLU A 200 -32.31 13.25 -3.83
C GLU A 200 -31.10 12.31 -3.64
N ILE A 201 -30.88 11.36 -4.56
CA ILE A 201 -29.72 10.45 -4.52
C ILE A 201 -28.41 11.24 -4.57
N LYS A 202 -28.32 12.28 -5.43
CA LYS A 202 -27.14 13.14 -5.49
C LYS A 202 -26.93 13.89 -4.18
N LYS A 203 -27.98 14.51 -3.64
CA LYS A 203 -27.92 15.27 -2.38
C LYS A 203 -27.53 14.39 -1.19
N ASN A 204 -28.08 13.18 -1.09
CA ASN A 204 -27.80 12.26 0.02
C ASN A 204 -26.47 11.51 -0.16
N GLY A 205 -25.93 11.47 -1.38
CA GLY A 205 -24.66 10.83 -1.69
C GLY A 205 -23.43 11.68 -1.35
N GLU A 206 -23.59 12.99 -1.14
CA GLU A 206 -22.50 13.85 -0.68
C GLU A 206 -22.15 13.55 0.78
N ASP A 207 -20.88 13.26 1.04
CA ASP A 207 -20.43 13.01 2.40
C ASP A 207 -20.38 14.32 3.20
N SER A 208 -21.00 14.33 4.38
CA SER A 208 -21.06 15.50 5.26
C SER A 208 -19.68 15.95 5.78
N ARG A 209 -18.67 15.07 5.71
CA ARG A 209 -17.27 15.34 6.10
C ARG A 209 -16.45 15.93 4.94
N SER A 210 -17.01 16.10 3.74
CA SER A 210 -16.30 16.58 2.53
C SER A 210 -15.60 17.92 2.70
N SER A 211 -16.17 18.83 3.47
CA SER A 211 -15.55 20.12 3.81
C SER A 211 -14.24 19.98 4.59
N ARG A 212 -14.05 18.86 5.30
CA ARG A 212 -12.86 18.57 6.10
C ARG A 212 -11.81 17.80 5.31
N TYR A 213 -12.19 16.68 4.68
CA TYR A 213 -11.20 15.80 4.07
C TYR A 213 -10.71 16.28 2.70
N LYS A 214 -11.54 16.95 1.89
CA LYS A 214 -11.13 17.39 0.54
C LYS A 214 -9.95 18.36 0.56
N PRO A 215 -9.96 19.46 1.35
CA PRO A 215 -8.81 20.36 1.36
C PRO A 215 -7.55 19.68 1.92
N GLU A 216 -7.69 18.83 2.95
CA GLU A 216 -6.59 18.04 3.51
C GLU A 216 -6.00 17.07 2.47
N ALA A 217 -6.85 16.31 1.78
CA ALA A 217 -6.46 15.37 0.75
C ALA A 217 -5.80 16.07 -0.44
N LEU A 218 -6.34 17.21 -0.89
CA LEU A 218 -5.75 17.97 -1.99
C LEU A 218 -4.35 18.49 -1.63
N GLU A 219 -4.17 18.97 -0.41
CA GLU A 219 -2.86 19.42 0.07
C GLU A 219 -1.86 18.26 0.18
N LEU A 220 -2.28 17.13 0.76
CA LEU A 220 -1.46 15.92 0.82
C LEU A 220 -1.09 15.41 -0.59
N ALA A 221 -2.01 15.45 -1.55
CA ALA A 221 -1.75 15.04 -2.94
C ALA A 221 -0.66 15.90 -3.59
N LYS A 222 -0.69 17.23 -3.38
CA LYS A 222 0.34 18.16 -3.89
C LYS A 222 1.69 17.92 -3.24
N GLN A 223 1.70 17.69 -1.93
CA GLN A 223 2.93 17.36 -1.20
C GLN A 223 3.51 16.02 -1.68
N LEU A 224 2.67 15.01 -1.93
CA LEU A 224 3.09 13.72 -2.46
C LEU A 224 3.64 13.84 -3.89
N GLU A 225 3.02 14.64 -4.76
CA GLU A 225 3.54 14.91 -6.11
C GLU A 225 4.92 15.58 -6.06
N SER A 226 5.07 16.58 -5.19
CA SER A 226 6.35 17.27 -5.00
C SER A 226 7.43 16.30 -4.49
N ALA A 227 7.07 15.46 -3.51
CA ALA A 227 7.96 14.44 -2.96
C ALA A 227 8.36 13.39 -4.01
N LYS A 228 7.42 12.98 -4.87
CA LYS A 228 7.67 12.06 -5.99
C LYS A 228 8.66 12.65 -7.00
N GLY A 229 8.53 13.94 -7.31
CA GLY A 229 9.48 14.66 -8.16
C GLY A 229 10.89 14.67 -7.56
N ALA A 230 11.02 15.07 -6.29
CA ALA A 230 12.29 15.09 -5.58
C ALA A 230 12.94 13.69 -5.48
N LEU A 231 12.16 12.65 -5.20
CA LEU A 231 12.65 11.26 -5.16
C LEU A 231 13.12 10.78 -6.53
N SER A 232 12.43 11.15 -7.60
CA SER A 232 12.80 10.79 -8.97
C SER A 232 14.11 11.44 -9.38
N GLU A 233 14.31 12.71 -9.00
CA GLU A 233 15.56 13.44 -9.21
C GLU A 233 16.72 12.84 -8.41
N ALA A 234 16.50 12.54 -7.12
CA ALA A 234 17.49 11.87 -6.27
C ALA A 234 17.91 10.51 -6.85
N LYS A 235 16.92 9.71 -7.29
CA LYS A 235 17.15 8.42 -7.97
C LYS A 235 17.96 8.59 -9.26
N ALA A 236 17.62 9.56 -10.11
CA ALA A 236 18.32 9.81 -11.36
C ALA A 236 19.80 10.19 -11.15
N ARG A 237 20.11 10.85 -10.03
CA ARG A 237 21.48 11.16 -9.62
C ARG A 237 22.21 10.00 -8.94
N GLY A 238 21.54 8.86 -8.70
CA GLY A 238 22.09 7.75 -7.93
C GLY A 238 22.32 8.09 -6.45
N LEU A 239 21.61 9.09 -5.93
CA LEU A 239 21.76 9.58 -4.56
C LEU A 239 20.65 9.04 -3.65
N ILE A 240 21.00 8.87 -2.38
CA ILE A 240 20.04 8.56 -1.31
C ILE A 240 20.10 9.71 -0.32
N ASP A 241 19.13 10.60 -0.42
CA ASP A 241 18.97 11.69 0.52
C ASP A 241 18.16 11.21 1.73
N LYS A 242 18.84 10.96 2.84
CA LYS A 242 18.23 10.48 4.09
C LYS A 242 17.18 11.47 4.62
N SER A 243 17.39 12.77 4.44
CA SER A 243 16.45 13.79 4.91
C SER A 243 15.17 13.76 4.07
N LEU A 244 15.31 13.62 2.75
CA LEU A 244 14.18 13.44 1.84
C LEU A 244 13.40 12.18 2.17
N ILE A 245 14.08 11.03 2.37
CA ILE A 245 13.42 9.77 2.75
C ILE A 245 12.65 9.90 4.07
N SER A 246 13.23 10.57 5.07
CA SER A 246 12.54 10.81 6.35
C SER A 246 11.32 11.72 6.20
N ASN A 247 11.42 12.77 5.38
CA ASN A 247 10.30 13.69 5.11
C ASN A 247 9.17 12.98 4.34
N VAL A 248 9.54 12.16 3.36
CA VAL A 248 8.61 11.30 2.61
C VAL A 248 7.91 10.33 3.54
N ASP A 249 8.64 9.67 4.44
CA ASP A 249 8.06 8.73 5.39
C ASP A 249 7.03 9.42 6.32
N ALA A 250 7.37 10.57 6.88
CA ALA A 250 6.45 11.35 7.70
C ALA A 250 5.22 11.85 6.92
N LEU A 251 5.38 12.16 5.64
CA LEU A 251 4.26 12.50 4.76
C LEU A 251 3.37 11.28 4.48
N LEU A 252 3.96 10.14 4.14
CA LEU A 252 3.24 8.88 3.92
C LEU A 252 2.48 8.45 5.17
N ALA A 253 3.07 8.56 6.36
CA ALA A 253 2.40 8.22 7.61
C ALA A 253 1.14 9.08 7.83
N ARG A 254 1.20 10.38 7.52
CA ARG A 254 0.02 11.26 7.56
C ARG A 254 -1.03 10.84 6.53
N SER A 255 -0.61 10.59 5.28
CA SER A 255 -1.53 10.14 4.23
C SER A 255 -2.17 8.79 4.52
N TYR A 256 -1.44 7.83 5.09
CA TYR A 256 -1.97 6.54 5.52
C TYR A 256 -3.07 6.72 6.58
N ASN A 257 -2.85 7.61 7.56
CA ASN A 257 -3.87 7.93 8.56
C ASN A 257 -5.11 8.57 7.92
N THR A 258 -4.95 9.50 6.98
CA THR A 258 -6.07 10.10 6.25
C THR A 258 -6.85 9.04 5.47
N ILE A 259 -6.16 8.15 4.74
CA ILE A 259 -6.78 7.01 4.03
C ILE A 259 -7.57 6.12 4.99
N LYS A 260 -6.99 5.77 6.15
CA LYS A 260 -7.65 4.93 7.15
C LYS A 260 -8.91 5.59 7.72
N ASN A 261 -8.87 6.90 7.97
CA ASN A 261 -9.99 7.65 8.52
C ASN A 261 -11.19 7.78 7.56
N TYR A 262 -10.93 7.72 6.26
CA TYR A 262 -11.94 7.87 5.20
C TYR A 262 -11.99 6.65 4.27
N GLN A 263 -11.64 5.47 4.77
CA GLN A 263 -11.54 4.23 3.99
C GLN A 263 -12.83 3.82 3.27
N ASP A 264 -13.98 4.29 3.75
CA ASP A 264 -15.31 4.07 3.16
C ASP A 264 -15.55 4.89 1.89
N LEU A 265 -14.71 5.90 1.64
CA LEU A 265 -14.83 6.84 0.53
C LEU A 265 -13.81 6.60 -0.59
N ILE A 266 -13.04 5.52 -0.54
CA ILE A 266 -11.95 5.21 -1.48
C ILE A 266 -11.90 3.71 -1.77
N ASN A 267 -11.48 3.37 -2.99
CA ASN A 267 -11.38 1.97 -3.42
C ASN A 267 -9.98 1.41 -3.20
N ILE A 268 -9.68 1.01 -1.97
CA ILE A 268 -8.40 0.41 -1.60
C ILE A 268 -8.32 -1.03 -2.15
N SER A 269 -7.23 -1.34 -2.84
CA SER A 269 -7.01 -2.68 -3.40
C SER A 269 -6.87 -3.73 -2.29
N ASP A 270 -7.25 -4.98 -2.55
CA ASP A 270 -7.13 -6.05 -1.55
C ASP A 270 -5.69 -6.30 -1.09
N GLU A 271 -4.71 -6.06 -1.97
CA GLU A 271 -3.28 -6.15 -1.66
C GLU A 271 -2.81 -5.02 -0.72
N ASP A 272 -3.43 -3.84 -0.83
CA ASP A 272 -3.07 -2.63 -0.09
C ASP A 272 -3.79 -2.52 1.27
N LYS A 273 -5.00 -3.09 1.41
CA LYS A 273 -5.77 -3.11 2.65
C LYS A 273 -4.95 -3.46 3.91
N PRO A 274 -4.16 -4.55 3.97
CA PRO A 274 -3.40 -4.88 5.18
C PRO A 274 -2.31 -3.86 5.53
N VAL A 275 -1.92 -3.00 4.59
CA VAL A 275 -0.90 -1.96 4.81
C VAL A 275 -1.54 -0.68 5.34
N TYR A 276 -2.62 -0.21 4.71
CA TYR A 276 -3.28 1.05 5.06
C TYR A 276 -4.26 0.94 6.24
N LEU A 277 -4.87 -0.23 6.45
CA LEU A 277 -5.93 -0.42 7.46
C LEU A 277 -5.44 -1.09 8.75
N ALA A 278 -4.15 -1.41 8.84
CA ALA A 278 -3.55 -1.97 10.06
C ALA A 278 -3.73 -1.04 11.27
N GLU A 279 -3.84 -1.60 12.47
CA GLU A 279 -3.98 -0.83 13.71
C GLU A 279 -2.80 0.12 13.92
N SER A 280 -1.58 -0.40 13.74
CA SER A 280 -0.32 0.35 13.68
C SER A 280 0.24 0.29 12.25
N SER A 281 -0.32 1.11 11.36
CA SER A 281 0.14 1.17 9.97
C SER A 281 1.55 1.75 9.90
N VAL A 282 2.51 0.95 9.44
CA VAL A 282 3.89 1.36 9.16
C VAL A 282 4.05 1.46 7.65
N THR A 283 4.55 2.59 7.16
CA THR A 283 4.73 2.83 5.72
C THR A 283 5.71 1.84 5.11
N ARG A 284 5.62 1.58 3.81
CA ARG A 284 6.58 0.68 3.14
C ARG A 284 7.98 1.29 3.15
N THR A 285 8.06 2.61 3.10
CA THR A 285 9.31 3.37 3.24
C THR A 285 9.94 3.19 4.62
N HIS A 286 9.17 3.31 5.70
CA HIS A 286 9.67 3.12 7.07
C HIS A 286 10.20 1.71 7.32
N ARG A 287 9.51 0.69 6.79
CA ARG A 287 9.94 -0.72 6.92
C ARG A 287 11.35 -0.94 6.38
N MET A 288 11.76 -0.19 5.35
CA MET A 288 13.11 -0.27 4.78
C MET A 288 14.19 0.22 5.74
N LEU A 289 13.87 1.01 6.77
CA LEU A 289 14.84 1.47 7.78
C LEU A 289 15.17 0.37 8.79
N SER A 290 14.28 -0.62 8.95
CA SER A 290 14.46 -1.72 9.90
C SER A 290 15.08 -2.94 9.24
N VAL A 291 16.24 -3.36 9.74
CA VAL A 291 16.92 -4.60 9.34
C VAL A 291 15.99 -5.80 9.44
N VAL A 292 15.30 -5.91 10.58
CA VAL A 292 14.42 -7.05 10.89
C VAL A 292 13.23 -7.09 9.94
N GLU A 293 12.59 -5.95 9.67
CA GLU A 293 11.43 -5.91 8.77
C GLU A 293 11.83 -6.20 7.32
N VAL A 294 12.98 -5.70 6.86
CA VAL A 294 13.51 -6.01 5.53
C VAL A 294 13.78 -7.50 5.39
N TRP A 295 14.43 -8.15 6.36
CA TRP A 295 14.66 -9.59 6.31
C TRP A 295 13.36 -10.39 6.35
N LYS A 296 12.38 -10.00 7.18
CA LYS A 296 11.04 -10.62 7.16
C LYS A 296 10.38 -10.49 5.77
N ASP A 297 10.49 -9.33 5.14
CA ASP A 297 9.90 -9.06 3.84
C ASP A 297 10.63 -9.81 2.70
N ILE A 298 11.95 -9.99 2.81
CA ILE A 298 12.74 -10.87 1.94
C ILE A 298 12.24 -12.31 2.04
N PHE A 299 12.12 -12.87 3.25
CA PHE A 299 11.66 -14.25 3.44
C PHE A 299 10.19 -14.47 3.01
N LYS A 300 9.36 -13.42 3.07
CA LYS A 300 7.99 -13.42 2.55
C LYS A 300 7.91 -13.22 1.03
N GLY A 301 9.04 -13.07 0.33
CA GLY A 301 9.08 -12.90 -1.12
C GLY A 301 8.63 -11.53 -1.63
N LYS A 302 8.46 -10.52 -0.76
CA LYS A 302 7.97 -9.19 -1.17
C LYS A 302 8.92 -8.43 -2.10
N TYR A 303 10.17 -8.86 -2.17
CA TYR A 303 11.22 -8.29 -3.03
C TYR A 303 11.67 -9.24 -4.14
N ALA A 304 10.84 -10.21 -4.52
CA ALA A 304 11.11 -11.05 -5.68
C ALA A 304 11.42 -10.18 -6.91
N GLY A 305 12.51 -10.49 -7.63
CA GLY A 305 12.98 -9.72 -8.78
C GLY A 305 13.91 -8.53 -8.45
N ARG A 306 14.25 -8.26 -7.19
CA ARG A 306 15.19 -7.19 -6.78
C ARG A 306 16.60 -7.68 -6.44
N GLU A 307 17.00 -8.81 -7.03
CA GLU A 307 18.35 -9.39 -6.88
C GLU A 307 18.81 -9.53 -5.41
N VAL A 308 17.89 -9.79 -4.48
CA VAL A 308 18.20 -9.88 -3.04
C VAL A 308 19.34 -10.88 -2.75
N ILE A 309 19.37 -12.00 -3.47
CA ILE A 309 20.41 -13.02 -3.34
C ILE A 309 21.79 -12.44 -3.68
N LEU A 310 21.90 -11.56 -4.69
CA LEU A 310 23.16 -10.89 -5.04
C LEU A 310 23.67 -10.08 -3.85
N TRP A 311 22.82 -9.30 -3.19
CA TRP A 311 23.23 -8.47 -2.06
C TRP A 311 23.64 -9.28 -0.83
N ILE A 312 23.01 -10.44 -0.61
CA ILE A 312 23.45 -11.41 0.41
C ILE A 312 24.86 -11.92 0.08
N LEU A 313 25.11 -12.31 -1.18
CA LEU A 313 26.41 -12.81 -1.62
C LEU A 313 27.50 -11.74 -1.52
N VAL A 314 27.19 -10.50 -1.90
CA VAL A 314 28.11 -9.36 -1.75
C VAL A 314 28.46 -9.12 -0.29
N ALA A 315 27.47 -9.15 0.62
CA ALA A 315 27.72 -9.00 2.05
C ALA A 315 28.63 -10.10 2.60
N VAL A 316 28.36 -11.36 2.25
CA VAL A 316 29.19 -12.50 2.64
C VAL A 316 30.62 -12.36 2.10
N LEU A 317 30.79 -11.97 0.83
CA LEU A 317 32.10 -11.82 0.21
C LEU A 317 32.95 -10.75 0.90
N VAL A 318 32.36 -9.58 1.19
CA VAL A 318 33.07 -8.49 1.88
C VAL A 318 33.46 -8.89 3.30
N ASP A 319 32.60 -9.61 4.02
CA ASP A 319 32.88 -10.11 5.38
C ASP A 319 33.97 -11.18 5.39
N VAL A 320 33.86 -12.19 4.52
CA VAL A 320 34.85 -13.28 4.43
C VAL A 320 36.24 -12.74 4.07
N ALA A 321 36.31 -11.78 3.13
CA ALA A 321 37.58 -11.11 2.83
C ALA A 321 38.18 -10.45 4.08
N ALA A 322 37.37 -9.78 4.91
CA ALA A 322 37.84 -9.17 6.15
C ALA A 322 38.37 -10.21 7.15
N PHE A 323 37.71 -11.37 7.28
CA PHE A 323 38.16 -12.46 8.15
C PHE A 323 39.47 -13.09 7.68
N ILE A 324 39.64 -13.27 6.37
CA ILE A 324 40.89 -13.78 5.80
C ILE A 324 42.04 -12.83 6.11
N PHE A 325 41.87 -11.52 5.85
CA PHE A 325 42.91 -10.53 6.16
C PHE A 325 43.25 -10.48 7.64
N PHE A 326 42.25 -10.57 8.53
CA PHE A 326 42.49 -10.60 9.97
C PHE A 326 43.27 -11.85 10.41
N THR A 327 42.91 -13.01 9.84
CA THR A 327 43.60 -14.27 10.13
C THR A 327 45.05 -14.23 9.66
N LEU A 328 45.31 -13.70 8.46
CA LEU A 328 46.67 -13.52 7.93
C LEU A 328 47.48 -12.54 8.77
N ALA A 329 46.91 -11.38 9.13
CA ALA A 329 47.59 -10.35 9.90
C ALA A 329 47.92 -10.77 11.34
N THR A 330 47.19 -11.74 11.88
CA THR A 330 47.40 -12.24 13.25
C THR A 330 47.95 -13.67 13.28
N LYS A 331 48.39 -14.19 12.14
CA LYS A 331 49.00 -15.52 12.03
C LYS A 331 50.19 -15.59 13.00
N LYS A 332 50.24 -16.63 13.83
CA LYS A 332 51.43 -16.89 14.65
C LYS A 332 52.53 -17.41 13.72
N GLU A 333 53.74 -16.84 13.83
CA GLU A 333 54.93 -17.41 13.19
C GLU A 333 55.21 -18.78 13.81
N GLU A 334 55.64 -19.72 12.97
CA GLU A 334 56.01 -21.07 13.38
C GLU A 334 57.31 -20.99 14.20
N GLU A 335 57.22 -21.19 15.52
CA GLU A 335 58.37 -21.60 16.36
C GLU A 335 58.29 -23.10 16.64
#